data_AF-A0A267H751-F1
#
_entry.id   AF-A0A267H751-F1
#
_cell.length_a   1.000
_cell.length_b   1.000
_cell.length_c   1.000
_cell.angle_alpha   90.00
_cell.angle_beta   90.00
_cell.angle_gamma   90.00
#
_symmetry.space_group_name_H-M   'P 1'
#
loop_
_entity.id
_entity.type
_entity.pdbx_description
1 polymer ?
#
loop_
_entity_poly.entity_id
_entity_poly.type
_entity_poly.pdbx_seq_one_letter_code
_entity_poly.pdbx_strand_id
1 'polypeptide(L)'
;MELFLGLKFRHYGDSIDKRDCAIIIMNHPSRLDWMYIWYLLMRFGCLSTLKIIMKHELKNLPGPGWAMQAAHYMFLHRAWDHDRPYITECVEYFNIVGCKTQVR
;
A
#
# COMPACT_ATOMS: atom_id res chain seq x y z
N MET A 1 -20.93 11.55 -2.31
CA MET A 1 -21.11 10.42 -3.24
C MET A 1 -20.31 10.76 -4.47
N GLU A 2 -19.26 10.01 -4.75
CA GLU A 2 -18.27 10.38 -5.75
C GLU A 2 -18.15 9.26 -6.79
N LEU A 3 -17.94 9.65 -8.04
CA LEU A 3 -17.81 8.74 -9.17
C LEU A 3 -16.31 8.60 -9.50
N PHE A 4 -15.80 7.38 -9.50
CA PHE A 4 -14.42 7.08 -9.90
C PHE A 4 -14.43 5.87 -10.83
N LEU A 5 -13.89 6.04 -12.05
CA LEU A 5 -13.93 5.02 -13.10
C LEU A 5 -15.35 4.48 -13.40
N GLY A 6 -16.37 5.34 -13.32
CA GLY A 6 -17.77 4.93 -13.50
C GLY A 6 -18.37 4.19 -12.30
N LEU A 7 -17.59 3.91 -11.26
CA LEU A 7 -18.04 3.29 -10.02
C LEU A 7 -18.46 4.34 -9.00
N LYS A 8 -19.50 4.01 -8.25
CA LYS A 8 -20.07 4.87 -7.21
C LYS A 8 -19.45 4.52 -5.86
N PHE A 9 -18.60 5.40 -5.34
CA PHE A 9 -17.96 5.19 -4.04
C PHE A 9 -18.76 5.83 -2.90
N ARG A 10 -18.86 5.09 -1.80
CA ARG A 10 -19.31 5.56 -0.49
C ARG A 10 -18.29 5.11 0.55
N HIS A 11 -17.78 6.06 1.33
CA HIS A 11 -16.95 5.78 2.50
C HIS A 11 -17.68 6.26 3.75
N TYR A 12 -17.41 5.61 4.88
CA TYR A 12 -17.98 5.90 6.19
C TYR A 12 -16.88 5.73 7.24
N GLY A 13 -16.99 6.43 8.36
CA GLY A 13 -16.02 6.38 9.47
C GLY A 13 -15.20 7.67 9.60
N ASP A 14 -14.17 7.60 10.41
CA ASP A 14 -13.32 8.74 10.75
C ASP A 14 -12.40 9.14 9.59
N SER A 15 -11.97 10.41 9.60
CA SER A 15 -11.00 10.92 8.62
C SER A 15 -9.60 10.35 8.87
N ILE A 16 -8.88 10.07 7.78
CA ILE A 16 -7.47 9.67 7.85
C ILE A 16 -6.59 10.91 8.08
N ASP A 17 -5.89 11.00 9.21
CA ASP A 17 -4.85 12.02 9.41
C ASP A 17 -3.58 11.62 8.64
N LYS A 18 -3.08 12.55 7.81
CA LYS A 18 -1.85 12.37 7.03
C LYS A 18 -0.60 12.29 7.89
N ARG A 19 -0.69 12.76 9.13
CA ARG A 19 0.45 12.86 10.05
C ARG A 19 0.70 11.53 10.76
N ASP A 20 -0.29 10.64 10.75
CA ASP A 20 -0.26 9.36 11.43
C ASP A 20 0.14 8.24 10.49
N CYS A 21 0.89 7.29 11.06
CA CYS A 21 1.23 6.05 10.39
C CYS A 21 0.10 5.04 10.61
N ALA A 22 -0.44 4.46 9.54
CA ALA A 22 -1.52 3.49 9.63
C ALA A 22 -1.23 2.21 8.84
N ILE A 23 -1.68 1.08 9.37
CA ILE A 23 -1.77 -0.20 8.65
C ILE A 23 -3.20 -0.33 8.16
N ILE A 24 -3.37 -0.45 6.84
CA ILE A 24 -4.68 -0.67 6.25
C ILE A 24 -4.83 -2.15 5.94
N ILE A 25 -5.79 -2.78 6.60
CA ILE A 25 -6.18 -4.16 6.32
C ILE A 25 -7.52 -4.11 5.60
N MET A 26 -7.57 -4.67 4.41
CA MET A 26 -8.77 -4.74 3.60
C MET A 26 -9.10 -6.18 3.24
N ASN A 27 -10.39 -6.48 3.15
CA ASN A 27 -10.84 -7.72 2.53
C ASN A 27 -10.45 -7.70 1.04
N HIS A 28 -10.05 -8.85 0.48
CA HIS A 28 -9.60 -9.01 -0.91
C HIS A 28 -10.61 -9.80 -1.76
N PRO A 29 -11.83 -9.27 -2.02
CA PRO A 29 -12.86 -10.00 -2.75
C PRO A 29 -12.66 -10.01 -4.27
N SER A 30 -11.85 -9.10 -4.81
CA SER A 30 -11.61 -8.97 -6.25
C SER A 30 -10.16 -8.62 -6.54
N ARG A 31 -9.71 -8.82 -7.79
CA ARG A 31 -8.34 -8.48 -8.23
C ARG A 31 -8.09 -6.97 -8.34
N LEU A 32 -9.14 -6.15 -8.25
CA LEU A 32 -9.07 -4.69 -8.39
C LEU A 32 -9.34 -3.98 -7.05
N ASP A 33 -9.47 -4.74 -5.97
CA ASP A 33 -9.77 -4.23 -4.64
C ASP A 33 -8.73 -3.18 -4.18
N TRP A 34 -7.44 -3.43 -4.44
CA TRP A 34 -6.35 -2.51 -4.13
C TRP A 34 -6.45 -1.18 -4.89
N MET A 35 -7.15 -1.12 -6.03
CA MET A 35 -7.43 0.16 -6.71
C MET A 35 -8.45 1.01 -5.94
N TYR A 36 -9.30 0.40 -5.12
CA TYR A 36 -10.24 1.14 -4.28
C TYR A 36 -9.51 1.93 -3.18
N ILE A 37 -8.37 1.43 -2.70
CA ILE A 37 -7.54 2.17 -1.74
C ILE A 37 -6.94 3.42 -2.38
N TRP A 38 -6.61 3.36 -3.67
CA TRP A 38 -6.08 4.52 -4.39
C TRP A 38 -7.08 5.65 -4.39
N TYR A 39 -8.35 5.36 -4.69
CA TYR A 39 -9.42 6.34 -4.64
C TYR A 39 -9.53 6.98 -3.24
N LEU A 40 -9.56 6.15 -2.19
CA LEU A 40 -9.65 6.63 -0.81
C LEU A 40 -8.46 7.55 -0.46
N LEU A 41 -7.23 7.14 -0.77
CA LEU A 41 -6.03 7.90 -0.45
C LEU A 41 -5.83 9.12 -1.35
N MET A 42 -6.31 9.10 -2.60
CA MET A 42 -6.37 10.30 -3.44
C MET A 42 -7.30 11.35 -2.83
N ARG A 43 -8.45 10.93 -2.28
CA ARG A 43 -9.42 11.86 -1.67
C ARG A 43 -8.84 12.58 -0.46
N PHE A 44 -8.01 11.89 0.32
CA PHE A 44 -7.28 12.51 1.42
C PHE A 44 -5.98 13.16 0.96
N GLY A 45 -5.44 12.86 -0.22
CA GLY A 45 -4.17 13.39 -0.71
C GLY A 45 -2.97 12.73 -0.01
N CYS A 46 -3.04 11.41 0.16
CA CYS A 46 -2.03 10.53 0.76
C CYS A 46 -1.58 9.42 -0.20
N LEU A 47 -1.96 9.48 -1.48
CA LEU A 47 -1.66 8.39 -2.42
C LEU A 47 -0.14 8.11 -2.55
N SER A 48 0.69 9.16 -2.48
CA SER A 48 2.15 9.04 -2.60
C SER A 48 2.81 8.31 -1.43
N THR A 49 2.15 8.22 -0.27
CA THR A 49 2.67 7.54 0.93
C THR A 49 2.28 6.06 0.97
N LEU A 50 1.40 5.61 0.08
CA LEU A 50 0.92 4.23 0.04
C LEU A 50 2.07 3.26 -0.25
N LYS A 51 2.19 2.22 0.58
CA LYS A 51 3.04 1.04 0.35
C LYS A 51 2.13 -0.19 0.39
N ILE A 52 2.20 -1.03 -0.65
CA ILE A 52 1.40 -2.25 -0.74
C ILE A 52 2.31 -3.47 -0.61
N ILE A 53 1.84 -4.49 0.09
CA ILE A 53 2.46 -5.81 0.14
C ILE A 53 1.91 -6.63 -1.02
N MET A 54 2.81 -7.18 -1.84
CA MET A 54 2.46 -7.91 -3.06
C MET A 54 3.21 -9.24 -3.16
N LYS A 55 2.73 -10.10 -4.07
CA LYS A 55 3.38 -11.36 -4.41
C LYS A 55 4.73 -11.12 -5.07
N HIS A 56 5.75 -11.88 -4.66
CA HIS A 56 7.11 -11.75 -5.14
C HIS A 56 7.23 -11.75 -6.67
N GLU A 57 6.49 -12.63 -7.33
CA GLU A 57 6.56 -12.85 -8.78
C GLU A 57 6.15 -11.60 -9.58
N LEU A 58 5.33 -10.72 -8.99
CA LEU A 58 4.89 -9.47 -9.63
C LEU A 58 6.02 -8.45 -9.82
N LYS A 59 7.13 -8.58 -9.09
CA LYS A 59 8.30 -7.70 -9.27
C LYS A 59 8.90 -7.81 -10.67
N ASN A 60 8.74 -8.98 -11.30
CA ASN A 60 9.32 -9.30 -12.59
C ASN A 60 8.48 -8.81 -13.77
N LEU A 61 7.27 -8.27 -13.52
CA LEU A 61 6.43 -7.75 -14.59
C LEU A 61 7.03 -6.46 -15.17
N PRO A 62 7.29 -6.39 -16.49
CA PRO A 62 7.87 -5.20 -17.11
C PRO A 62 6.85 -4.06 -17.08
N GLY A 63 7.29 -2.86 -16.66
CA GLY A 63 6.42 -1.71 -16.44
C GLY A 63 5.87 -1.69 -15.00
N PRO A 64 4.72 -2.33 -14.69
CA PRO A 64 4.11 -2.24 -13.37
C PRO A 64 5.01 -2.75 -12.24
N GLY A 65 5.72 -3.86 -12.44
CA GLY A 65 6.62 -4.42 -11.42
C GLY A 65 7.78 -3.48 -11.12
N TRP A 66 8.33 -2.80 -12.13
CA TRP A 66 9.39 -1.81 -11.95
C TRP A 66 8.88 -0.53 -11.26
N ALA A 67 7.70 -0.04 -11.66
CA ALA A 67 7.07 1.11 -11.04
C ALA A 67 6.76 0.86 -9.56
N MET A 68 6.27 -0.33 -9.21
CA MET A 68 5.98 -0.73 -7.84
C MET A 68 7.25 -0.90 -6.99
N GLN A 69 8.35 -1.36 -7.59
CA GLN A 69 9.67 -1.37 -6.94
C GLN A 69 10.18 0.05 -6.67
N ALA A 70 10.05 0.97 -7.64
CA ALA A 70 10.40 2.38 -7.46
C ALA A 70 9.51 3.08 -6.41
N ALA A 71 8.26 2.62 -6.24
CA ALA A 71 7.37 3.06 -5.18
C ALA A 71 7.69 2.44 -3.81
N HIS A 72 8.72 1.60 -3.69
CA HIS A 72 9.10 0.86 -2.49
C HIS A 72 7.99 -0.04 -1.93
N TYR A 73 7.24 -0.72 -2.79
CA TYR A 73 6.30 -1.75 -2.36
C TYR A 73 7.06 -2.99 -1.88
N MET A 74 6.46 -3.75 -0.94
CA MET A 74 7.07 -4.96 -0.38
C MET A 74 6.65 -6.18 -1.19
N PHE A 75 7.59 -6.99 -1.64
CA PHE A 75 7.35 -8.18 -2.46
C PHE A 75 7.68 -9.45 -1.69
N LEU A 76 6.65 -10.21 -1.29
CA LEU A 76 6.80 -11.37 -0.38
C LEU A 76 6.67 -12.71 -1.10
N HIS A 77 7.46 -13.69 -0.66
CA HIS A 77 7.41 -15.07 -1.13
C HIS A 77 6.24 -15.86 -0.53
N ARG A 78 5.57 -15.32 0.49
CA ARG A 78 4.54 -15.99 1.31
C ARG A 78 5.13 -17.16 2.11
N ALA A 79 6.37 -17.00 2.56
CA ALA A 79 7.09 -17.93 3.40
C ALA A 79 7.72 -17.14 4.55
N TRP A 80 7.18 -17.32 5.76
CA TRP A 80 7.51 -16.48 6.92
C TRP A 80 9.00 -16.42 7.23
N ASP A 81 9.67 -17.57 7.22
CA ASP A 81 11.10 -17.65 7.55
C ASP A 81 11.97 -16.84 6.57
N HIS A 82 11.52 -16.74 5.32
CA HIS A 82 12.18 -15.94 4.29
C HIS A 82 11.77 -14.46 4.36
N ASP A 83 10.49 -14.18 4.57
CA ASP A 83 9.91 -12.85 4.46
C ASP A 83 10.13 -11.99 5.71
N ARG A 84 10.21 -12.59 6.89
CA ARG A 84 10.42 -11.88 8.17
C ARG A 84 11.63 -10.93 8.17
N PRO A 85 12.85 -11.37 7.81
CA PRO A 85 14.01 -10.46 7.77
C PRO A 85 13.82 -9.32 6.77
N TYR A 86 13.27 -9.63 5.59
CA TYR A 86 13.01 -8.63 4.55
C TYR A 86 11.96 -7.58 4.98
N ILE A 87 10.87 -8.00 5.62
CA ILE A 87 9.86 -7.08 6.17
C ILE A 87 10.50 -6.18 7.23
N THR A 88 11.35 -6.74 8.10
CA THR A 88 12.03 -5.98 9.15
C THR A 88 12.92 -4.89 8.55
N GLU A 89 13.74 -5.24 7.57
CA GLU A 89 14.59 -4.30 6.83
C GLU A 89 13.76 -3.19 6.15
N CYS A 90 12.66 -3.54 5.50
CA CYS A 90 11.78 -2.55 4.84
C CYS A 90 11.19 -1.55 5.85
N VAL A 91 10.74 -2.03 7.01
CA VAL A 91 10.17 -1.17 8.07
C VAL A 91 11.24 -0.28 8.68
N GLU A 92 12.44 -0.80 8.94
CA GLU A 92 13.58 -0.01 9.42
C GLU A 92 13.96 1.09 8.42
N TYR A 93 14.04 0.75 7.13
CA TYR A 93 14.29 1.71 6.07
C TYR A 93 13.26 2.84 6.06
N PHE A 94 11.97 2.48 6.15
CA PHE A 94 10.87 3.46 6.18
C PHE A 94 10.98 4.44 7.35
N ASN A 95 11.37 3.95 8.53
CA ASN A 95 11.62 4.79 9.70
C ASN A 95 12.79 5.77 9.49
N ILE A 96 13.87 5.33 8.82
CA ILE A 96 15.05 6.17 8.57
C ILE A 96 14.75 7.30 7.59
N VAL A 97 14.06 7.02 6.48
CA VAL A 97 13.85 8.03 5.42
C VAL A 97 12.80 9.08 5.78
N GLY A 98 12.21 9.01 6.98
CA GLY A 98 11.17 9.93 7.39
C GLY A 98 9.92 9.86 6.50
N CYS A 99 9.79 8.81 5.69
CA CYS A 99 8.47 8.39 5.23
C CYS A 99 7.73 8.08 6.51
N LYS A 100 6.70 8.87 6.83
CA LYS A 100 5.76 8.55 7.89
C LYS A 100 4.98 7.30 7.47
N THR A 101 5.66 6.18 7.53
CA THR A 101 5.17 4.86 7.22
C THR A 101 5.73 3.97 8.32
N GLN A 102 4.88 3.82 9.33
CA GLN A 102 4.77 2.69 10.23
C GLN A 102 5.85 2.51 11.32
N VAL A 103 5.32 2.48 12.55
CA VAL A 103 5.92 2.12 13.84
C VAL A 103 6.61 3.27 14.58
N ARG A 104 5.98 3.69 15.68
CA ARG A 104 6.61 4.38 16.81
C ARG A 104 6.82 3.36 17.92
#